data_AF-A0AAJ0UGF8-F1
#
_entry.id   AF-A0AAJ0UGF8-F1
#
_cell.length_a   1.000
_cell.length_b   1.000
_cell.length_c   1.000
_cell.angle_alpha   90.00
_cell.angle_beta   90.00
_cell.angle_gamma   90.00
#
_symmetry.space_group_name_H-M   'P 1'
#
loop_
_entity.id
_entity.type
_entity.pdbx_description
1 polymer ?
#
loop_
_entity_poly.entity_id
_entity_poly.type
_entity_poly.pdbx_seq_one_letter_code
_entity_poly.pdbx_strand_id
1 'polypeptide(L)' 'MEWHAPRVQDAMTSATSRSTASASPRTNSGFSCGSKRTCGQMESCEEARYYLTACGLSRLDGDGDGTPCESLCR' A
#
# COMPACT_ATOMS: atom_id res chain seq x y z
N MET A 1 14.63 2.91 -59.00
CA MET A 1 13.76 3.87 -58.30
C MET A 1 12.91 3.09 -57.32
N GLU A 2 13.42 2.84 -56.13
CA GLU A 2 12.63 2.31 -55.01
C GLU A 2 13.22 2.88 -53.72
N TRP A 3 12.44 3.80 -53.15
CA TRP A 3 12.70 4.50 -51.90
C TRP A 3 12.19 3.62 -50.76
N HIS A 4 13.09 3.10 -49.91
CA HIS A 4 12.69 2.63 -48.59
C HIS A 4 13.66 3.14 -47.53
N ALA A 5 13.10 3.94 -46.62
CA ALA A 5 13.69 4.58 -45.46
C ALA A 5 13.95 3.57 -44.31
N PRO A 6 14.77 3.91 -43.29
CA PRO A 6 15.27 2.97 -42.29
C PRO A 6 14.24 2.64 -41.21
N ARG A 7 14.09 1.34 -40.87
CA ARG A 7 13.28 0.89 -39.73
C ARG A 7 14.17 0.74 -38.49
N VAL A 8 14.20 1.80 -37.67
CA VAL A 8 14.67 1.76 -36.28
C VAL A 8 13.57 1.20 -35.38
N GLN A 9 13.77 0.01 -34.80
CA GLN A 9 12.92 -0.60 -33.76
C GLN A 9 13.80 -1.62 -33.00
N ASP A 10 13.93 -1.67 -31.67
CA ASP A 10 13.44 -0.84 -30.57
C ASP A 10 14.33 -1.23 -29.36
N ALA A 11 14.83 -0.23 -28.64
CA ALA A 11 15.65 -0.42 -27.46
C ALA A 11 14.73 -0.65 -26.25
N MET A 12 14.54 -1.92 -25.85
CA MET A 12 13.92 -2.21 -24.55
C MET A 12 14.92 -2.06 -23.40
N THR A 13 15.26 -0.81 -23.10
CA THR A 13 15.57 -0.39 -21.72
C THR A 13 14.27 -0.37 -20.94
N SER A 14 14.09 -1.28 -19.99
CA SER A 14 13.11 -1.14 -18.92
C SER A 14 13.72 -1.53 -17.59
N ALA A 15 14.65 -0.69 -17.12
CA ALA A 15 14.78 -0.47 -15.69
C ALA A 15 13.57 0.38 -15.27
N THR A 16 12.61 -0.20 -14.56
CA THR A 16 11.72 0.54 -13.65
C THR A 16 11.25 -0.41 -12.56
N SER A 17 11.93 -0.29 -11.43
CA SER A 17 11.45 -0.60 -10.11
C SER A 17 10.03 -0.07 -9.93
N ARG A 18 9.06 -0.97 -9.77
CA ARG A 18 7.89 -0.71 -8.95
C ARG A 18 7.72 -1.91 -8.07
N SER A 19 8.28 -1.80 -6.87
CA SER A 19 7.80 -2.49 -5.70
C SER A 19 6.28 -2.37 -5.74
N THR A 20 5.61 -3.45 -6.13
CA THR A 20 4.19 -3.63 -5.88
C THR A 20 4.09 -3.66 -4.37
N ALA A 21 3.88 -2.49 -3.77
CA ALA A 21 3.35 -2.37 -2.43
C ALA A 21 2.23 -3.40 -2.37
N SER A 22 2.43 -4.36 -1.49
CA SER A 22 1.58 -5.52 -1.28
C SER A 22 0.19 -4.99 -0.93
N ALA A 23 -0.63 -4.75 -1.94
CA ALA A 23 -2.05 -4.55 -1.80
C ALA A 23 -2.63 -5.94 -1.53
N SER A 24 -2.35 -6.45 -0.34
CA SER A 24 -2.91 -7.68 0.18
C SER A 24 -4.43 -7.51 0.18
N PRO A 25 -5.20 -8.47 -0.37
CA PRO A 25 -6.65 -8.34 -0.47
C PRO A 25 -7.24 -8.19 0.93
N ARG A 26 -7.83 -7.02 1.18
CA ARG A 26 -8.48 -6.60 2.42
C ARG A 26 -9.42 -7.72 2.88
N THR A 27 -9.01 -8.47 3.89
CA THR A 27 -9.90 -9.35 4.62
C THR A 27 -10.98 -8.46 5.21
N ASN A 28 -12.20 -8.66 4.72
CA ASN A 28 -13.42 -7.97 5.12
C ASN A 28 -13.84 -8.45 6.52
N SER A 29 -12.96 -8.28 7.50
CA SER A 29 -13.32 -8.28 8.91
C SER A 29 -14.20 -7.03 9.10
N GLY A 30 -15.40 -7.16 9.66
CA GLY A 30 -16.47 -6.14 9.68
C GLY A 30 -16.17 -4.82 10.40
N PHE A 31 -14.92 -4.38 10.43
CA PHE A 31 -14.49 -3.08 10.88
C PHE A 31 -14.92 -2.03 9.85
N SER A 32 -15.49 -0.93 10.31
CA SER A 32 -15.78 0.24 9.49
C SER A 32 -14.93 1.39 9.98
N CYS A 33 -14.60 2.32 9.08
CA CYS A 33 -13.88 3.54 9.42
C CYS A 33 -14.73 4.39 10.38
N GLY A 34 -14.45 4.27 11.68
CA GLY A 34 -15.11 5.03 12.72
C GLY A 34 -14.32 6.28 13.12
N SER A 35 -14.69 6.86 14.27
CA SER A 35 -13.99 7.99 14.89
C SER A 35 -12.63 7.62 15.48
N LYS A 36 -12.25 6.33 15.42
CA LYS A 36 -10.98 5.82 15.97
C LYS A 36 -9.82 6.36 15.13
N ARG A 37 -9.02 7.24 15.71
CA ARG A 37 -7.93 7.97 15.02
C ARG A 37 -6.55 7.71 15.64
N THR A 38 -6.51 7.01 16.77
CA THR A 38 -5.30 6.73 17.53
C THR A 38 -5.30 5.27 18.00
N CYS A 39 -4.11 4.75 18.29
CA CYS A 39 -3.92 3.37 18.73
C CYS A 39 -4.64 3.03 20.04
N GLY A 40 -4.74 3.98 20.98
CA GLY A 40 -5.48 3.75 22.23
C GLY A 40 -7.00 3.60 22.04
N GLN A 41 -7.54 3.92 20.86
CA GLN A 41 -8.94 3.69 20.53
C GLN A 41 -9.16 2.36 19.79
N MET A 42 -8.09 1.65 19.46
CA MET A 42 -8.11 0.37 18.75
C MET A 42 -7.77 -0.75 19.73
N GLU A 43 -8.44 -1.88 19.57
CA GLU A 43 -8.34 -2.99 20.52
C GLU A 43 -7.51 -4.16 19.99
N SER A 44 -7.11 -4.11 18.71
CA SER A 44 -6.33 -5.18 18.08
C SER A 44 -5.51 -4.69 16.91
N CYS A 45 -4.39 -5.38 16.67
CA CYS A 45 -3.51 -5.15 15.54
C CYS A 45 -4.25 -5.29 14.19
N GLU A 46 -5.15 -6.27 14.04
CA GLU A 46 -5.97 -6.43 12.84
C GLU A 46 -6.89 -5.22 12.58
N GLU A 47 -7.51 -4.68 13.63
CA GLU A 47 -8.36 -3.49 13.51
C GLU A 47 -7.51 -2.28 13.09
N ALA A 48 -6.32 -2.11 13.67
CA ALA A 48 -5.41 -1.05 13.30
C ALA A 48 -4.92 -1.16 11.84
N ARG A 49 -4.58 -2.39 11.39
CA ARG A 49 -4.23 -2.69 9.99
C ARG A 49 -5.37 -2.40 9.04
N TYR A 50 -6.59 -2.74 9.44
CA TYR A 50 -7.76 -2.35 8.69
C TYR A 50 -7.86 -0.82 8.60
N TYR A 51 -7.72 -0.07 9.68
CA TYR A 51 -7.82 1.39 9.60
C TYR A 51 -6.69 2.05 8.79
N LEU A 52 -5.47 1.52 8.83
CA LEU A 52 -4.35 1.98 8.00
C LEU A 52 -4.63 1.77 6.51
N THR A 53 -4.97 0.55 6.12
CA THR A 53 -5.11 0.15 4.71
C THR A 53 -6.49 0.47 4.14
N ALA A 54 -7.53 0.34 4.96
CA ALA A 54 -8.91 0.52 4.54
C ALA A 54 -9.38 1.96 4.64
N CYS A 55 -9.00 2.66 5.72
CA CYS A 55 -9.38 4.05 5.96
C CYS A 55 -8.28 5.05 5.59
N GLY A 56 -7.08 4.57 5.23
CA GLY A 56 -5.95 5.44 4.87
C GLY A 56 -5.39 6.20 6.07
N LEU A 57 -5.51 5.68 7.29
CA LEU A 57 -4.98 6.32 8.49
C LEU A 57 -3.49 6.05 8.65
N SER A 58 -2.68 6.67 7.78
CA SER A 58 -1.21 6.64 7.86
C SER A 58 -0.66 7.12 9.21
N ARG A 59 -1.44 7.91 9.96
CA ARG A 59 -1.06 8.40 11.30
C ARG A 59 -0.92 7.29 12.35
N LEU A 60 -1.45 6.10 12.09
CA LEU A 60 -1.31 4.93 12.97
C LEU A 60 0.06 4.26 12.80
N ASP A 61 0.65 4.42 11.62
CA ASP A 61 1.93 3.87 11.18
C ASP A 61 2.95 5.02 11.24
N GLY A 62 3.46 5.28 12.45
CA GLY A 62 4.32 6.44 12.72
C GLY A 62 5.63 6.40 11.93
N ASP A 63 6.13 5.18 11.68
CA ASP A 63 7.45 4.93 11.09
C ASP A 63 7.37 4.55 9.60
N GLY A 64 6.16 4.30 9.08
CA GLY A 64 5.97 4.03 7.65
C GLY A 64 6.30 2.59 7.22
N ASP A 65 6.44 1.66 8.17
CA ASP A 65 6.81 0.28 7.89
C ASP A 65 5.61 -0.60 7.49
N GLY A 66 4.38 -0.07 7.65
CA GLY A 66 3.14 -0.78 7.38
C GLY A 66 2.56 -1.51 8.59
N THR A 67 3.14 -1.31 9.78
CA THR A 67 2.63 -1.82 11.06
C THR A 67 1.97 -0.69 11.85
N PRO A 68 0.65 -0.57 11.76
CA PRO A 68 -0.04 0.44 12.55
C PRO A 68 -0.09 0.02 14.01
N CYS A 69 0.14 0.97 14.89
CA CYS A 69 0.06 0.74 16.33
C CYS A 69 0.94 -0.41 16.81
N GLU A 70 2.25 -0.26 16.66
CA GLU A 70 3.30 -1.14 17.21
C GLU A 70 3.02 -1.63 18.65
N SER A 71 2.40 -0.78 19.48
CA SER A 71 2.01 -1.15 20.85
C SER A 71 0.90 -2.21 20.94
N LEU A 72 0.04 -2.32 19.91
CA LEU A 72 -1.00 -3.34 19.77
C LEU A 72 -0.53 -4.56 18.97
N CYS A 73 0.44 -4.39 18.08
CA CYS A 73 0.99 -5.43 17.19
C CYS A 73 2.24 -6.12 17.76
N ARG A 74 2.34 -6.21 19.10
CA ARG A 74 3.51 -6.76 19.80
C ARG A 74 3.49 -8.27 19.92
#